data_AF-A0A2H0QLR0-F1
#
_entry.id   AF-A0A2H0QLR0-F1
#
_cell.length_a   1.000
_cell.length_b   1.000
_cell.length_c   1.000
_cell.angle_alpha   90.00
_cell.angle_beta   90.00
_cell.angle_gamma   90.00
#
_symmetry.space_group_name_H-M   'P 1'
#
loop_
_entity.id
_entity.type
_entity.pdbx_description
1 polymer ?
#
loop_
_entity_poly.entity_id
_entity_poly.type
_entity_poly.pdbx_seq_one_letter_code
_entity_poly.pdbx_strand_id
1 'polypeptide(L)'
;MKRILALILITLSLQGFAQNKTEDLKIELSDIQDKAAPKWENLVEWQQDPEWLNEQTYLQVAGTIYSKGWLNPRVSRQIVPDMEKGWLAVDTVNIGPSLLMEGATLAANLLFQYYFPYVQAGPIKDKNFVNVRSYKSYRDALLAEPFSLEKLPVSSELVNNLNEGEQVTTLTTTGMYVRFGGGILDLLGMELPAHFNFGPKTKIQVQQNLKITVSKEKEDVALVAIEKAKDVITGFGLGFGIYFSDVIDVPVAISMGSDGGFSPITLNYKTTTSIFKTLVYRFDLKSENGKKAYDAMMTGDFTVIEDLLAAKAEGVEIEMVKEGDQFKREYNFSINLIIWRSGFRNIYIETHYNTKYKDGREFEYLELEQEDISDSKWFSSKERRVAKFTTLIPLKVNLPNGEAPIKKGPFVLDAIFQFSDNNSYGEELHELSEELQNASQFLRLPVKFDPEKNYGPTSVDVRIRFFPQALKYILESSNDEIWASLGSAVGLPDPMMWGNQNARWKFRSKYFSNDNDNSNNSTKEEKLYDRANDVQRWFSEIQKEQNPSKQAKLFLKYLRKGSRGLLMLKTMVELAGQDSIVFEGSLIGNF
;
A
#
# COMPACT_ATOMS: atom_id res chain seq x y z
N MET A 1 1.56 -32.71 -15.66
CA MET A 1 1.53 -31.44 -14.91
C MET A 1 2.62 -31.34 -13.83
N LYS A 2 2.69 -32.21 -12.81
CA LYS A 2 3.73 -32.13 -11.73
C LYS A 2 5.19 -32.24 -12.20
N ARG A 3 5.47 -32.93 -13.31
CA ARG A 3 6.85 -33.17 -13.83
C ARG A 3 7.42 -32.05 -14.72
N ILE A 4 6.57 -31.16 -15.27
CA ILE A 4 7.01 -30.02 -16.10
C ILE A 4 7.38 -28.82 -15.22
N LEU A 5 6.67 -28.61 -14.11
CA LEU A 5 7.01 -27.62 -13.07
C LEU A 5 8.38 -27.88 -12.41
N ALA A 6 8.77 -29.16 -12.27
CA ALA A 6 10.05 -29.53 -11.67
C ALA A 6 11.26 -29.25 -12.59
N LEU A 7 11.08 -29.25 -13.91
CA LEU A 7 12.19 -29.08 -14.86
C LEU A 7 12.57 -27.61 -15.08
N ILE A 8 11.63 -26.67 -14.85
CA ILE A 8 11.83 -25.23 -15.03
C ILE A 8 12.38 -24.56 -13.74
N LEU A 9 12.13 -25.15 -12.58
CA LEU A 9 12.58 -24.64 -11.27
C LEU A 9 14.07 -24.91 -10.95
N ILE A 10 14.76 -25.75 -11.74
CA ILE A 10 16.11 -26.24 -11.43
C ILE A 10 17.22 -25.41 -12.13
N THR A 11 16.92 -24.54 -13.10
CA THR A 11 17.95 -23.94 -13.97
C THR A 11 18.22 -22.44 -13.79
N LEU A 12 17.60 -21.73 -12.85
CA LEU A 12 17.89 -20.30 -12.60
C LEU A 12 18.29 -20.05 -11.14
N SER A 13 19.50 -20.49 -10.81
CA SER A 13 20.21 -20.16 -9.58
C SER A 13 20.89 -18.79 -9.69
N LEU A 14 20.57 -17.87 -8.78
CA LEU A 14 21.49 -17.02 -8.00
C LEU A 14 22.60 -16.17 -8.67
N GLN A 15 22.76 -16.15 -9.99
CA GLN A 15 23.94 -15.52 -10.62
C GLN A 15 23.84 -14.01 -10.89
N GLY A 16 22.76 -13.33 -10.49
CA GLY A 16 22.54 -11.94 -10.88
C GLY A 16 23.36 -10.86 -10.17
N PHE A 17 23.99 -11.17 -9.03
CA PHE A 17 24.66 -10.14 -8.21
C PHE A 17 25.91 -10.60 -7.45
N ALA A 18 26.19 -11.91 -7.37
CA ALA A 18 27.14 -12.44 -6.39
C ALA A 18 28.58 -12.62 -6.90
N GLN A 19 28.96 -12.11 -8.08
CA GLN A 19 30.29 -12.39 -8.67
C GLN A 19 30.98 -11.24 -9.41
N ASN A 20 30.41 -10.03 -9.44
CA ASN A 20 31.07 -8.92 -10.15
C ASN A 20 32.04 -8.20 -9.21
N LYS A 21 33.26 -7.96 -9.67
CA LYS A 21 34.18 -7.06 -8.97
C LYS A 21 33.54 -5.68 -8.91
N THR A 22 33.80 -4.91 -7.86
CA THR A 22 33.25 -3.54 -7.66
C THR A 22 33.38 -2.67 -8.91
N GLU A 23 34.47 -2.85 -9.66
CA GLU A 23 34.75 -2.10 -10.89
C GLU A 23 33.82 -2.47 -12.06
N ASP A 24 33.47 -3.75 -12.22
CA ASP A 24 32.52 -4.20 -13.25
C ASP A 24 31.11 -3.67 -12.96
N LEU A 25 30.74 -3.59 -11.67
CA LEU A 25 29.48 -3.04 -11.23
C LEU A 25 29.42 -1.52 -11.45
N LYS A 26 30.52 -0.79 -11.22
CA LYS A 26 30.60 0.65 -11.56
C LYS A 26 30.44 0.89 -13.05
N ILE A 27 31.07 0.08 -13.90
CA ILE A 27 30.92 0.18 -15.36
C ILE A 27 29.47 -0.06 -15.78
N GLU A 28 28.81 -1.10 -15.23
CA GLU A 28 27.40 -1.38 -15.50
C GLU A 28 26.51 -0.21 -15.06
N LEU A 29 26.73 0.33 -13.87
CA LEU A 29 25.96 1.47 -13.35
C LEU A 29 26.18 2.73 -14.18
N SER A 30 27.40 2.98 -14.66
CA SER A 30 27.72 4.13 -15.52
C SER A 30 27.04 4.00 -16.90
N ASP A 31 27.07 2.82 -17.54
CA ASP A 31 26.34 2.58 -18.80
C ASP A 31 24.81 2.76 -18.63
N ILE A 32 24.27 2.33 -17.49
CA ILE A 32 22.86 2.57 -17.17
C ILE A 32 22.60 4.07 -16.96
N GLN A 33 23.49 4.76 -16.22
CA GLN A 33 23.39 6.19 -15.97
C GLN A 33 23.41 6.98 -17.28
N ASP A 34 24.32 6.66 -18.19
CA ASP A 34 24.41 7.28 -19.52
C ASP A 34 23.13 7.08 -20.32
N LYS A 35 22.51 5.90 -20.22
CA LYS A 35 21.21 5.64 -20.87
C LYS A 35 20.05 6.35 -20.17
N ALA A 36 20.18 6.67 -18.89
CA ALA A 36 19.18 7.40 -18.11
C ALA A 36 19.33 8.92 -18.24
N ALA A 37 20.54 9.45 -18.45
CA ALA A 37 20.83 10.88 -18.50
C ALA A 37 20.02 11.65 -19.59
N PRO A 38 19.90 11.18 -20.85
CA PRO A 38 19.03 11.79 -21.86
C PRO A 38 17.55 11.86 -21.47
N LYS A 39 17.15 11.10 -20.44
CA LYS A 39 15.79 11.10 -19.93
C LYS A 39 15.62 12.03 -18.74
N TRP A 40 16.67 12.48 -18.08
CA TRP A 40 16.57 13.54 -17.06
C TRP A 40 16.71 14.94 -17.67
N GLU A 41 17.30 15.06 -18.87
CA GLU A 41 17.55 16.34 -19.57
C GLU A 41 16.33 17.26 -19.62
N ASN A 42 15.16 16.77 -20.04
CA ASN A 42 13.95 17.60 -20.09
C ASN A 42 13.52 18.16 -18.72
N LEU A 43 13.70 17.38 -17.64
CA LEU A 43 13.41 17.87 -16.29
C LEU A 43 14.39 19.00 -15.94
N VAL A 44 15.66 18.85 -16.29
CA VAL A 44 16.69 19.87 -16.08
C VAL A 44 16.39 21.13 -16.90
N GLU A 45 15.96 20.99 -18.15
CA GLU A 45 15.51 22.11 -18.98
C GLU A 45 14.32 22.84 -18.34
N TRP A 46 13.32 22.11 -17.86
CA TRP A 46 12.17 22.71 -17.17
C TRP A 46 12.56 23.42 -15.87
N GLN A 47 13.49 22.85 -15.09
CA GLN A 47 14.02 23.50 -13.89
C GLN A 47 14.76 24.82 -14.18
N GLN A 48 15.23 25.02 -15.42
CA GLN A 48 15.86 26.27 -15.88
C GLN A 48 14.85 27.29 -16.42
N ASP A 49 13.62 26.88 -16.75
CA ASP A 49 12.55 27.76 -17.20
C ASP A 49 11.95 28.52 -15.99
N PRO A 50 12.14 29.85 -15.90
CA PRO A 50 11.65 30.63 -14.77
C PRO A 50 10.12 30.68 -14.67
N GLU A 51 9.41 30.62 -15.80
CA GLU A 51 7.94 30.65 -15.81
C GLU A 51 7.41 29.32 -15.27
N TRP A 52 7.88 28.20 -15.82
CA TRP A 52 7.51 26.87 -15.33
C TRP A 52 7.87 26.69 -13.85
N LEU A 53 9.08 27.09 -13.43
CA LEU A 53 9.51 26.96 -12.04
C LEU A 53 8.64 27.78 -11.09
N ASN A 54 8.30 29.01 -11.47
CA ASN A 54 7.41 29.85 -10.68
C ASN A 54 6.01 29.24 -10.57
N GLU A 55 5.47 28.71 -11.67
CA GLU A 55 4.19 27.99 -11.66
C GLU A 55 4.24 26.76 -10.76
N GLN A 56 5.20 25.85 -10.95
CA GLN A 56 5.30 24.64 -10.12
C GLN A 56 5.53 24.95 -8.64
N THR A 57 6.35 25.96 -8.34
CA THR A 57 6.62 26.37 -6.95
C THR A 57 5.41 27.03 -6.31
N TYR A 58 4.63 27.79 -7.08
CA TYR A 58 3.36 28.36 -6.62
C TYR A 58 2.34 27.24 -6.35
N LEU A 59 2.22 26.28 -7.28
CA LEU A 59 1.24 25.20 -7.21
C LEU A 59 1.56 24.13 -6.15
N GLN A 60 2.85 23.91 -5.85
CA GLN A 60 3.34 22.92 -4.89
C GLN A 60 2.74 21.51 -5.08
N VAL A 61 2.64 21.08 -6.34
CA VAL A 61 1.99 19.82 -6.70
C VAL A 61 2.69 18.63 -6.05
N ALA A 62 1.99 17.96 -5.13
CA ALA A 62 2.44 16.70 -4.55
C ALA A 62 2.16 15.53 -5.51
N GLY A 63 3.14 14.64 -5.68
CA GLY A 63 3.09 13.48 -6.55
C GLY A 63 4.16 13.51 -7.64
N THR A 64 3.91 12.83 -8.75
CA THR A 64 4.84 12.74 -9.89
C THR A 64 4.93 14.07 -10.63
N ILE A 65 6.08 14.73 -10.53
CA ILE A 65 6.36 15.96 -11.29
C ILE A 65 7.05 15.65 -12.63
N TYR A 66 7.66 14.47 -12.75
CA TYR A 66 8.33 14.04 -13.95
C TYR A 66 8.29 12.53 -14.12
N SER A 67 8.05 12.07 -15.35
CA SER A 67 8.17 10.65 -15.71
C SER A 67 8.47 10.52 -17.20
N LYS A 68 9.52 9.79 -17.57
CA LYS A 68 9.90 9.56 -18.96
C LYS A 68 10.58 8.20 -19.14
N GLY A 69 10.38 7.62 -20.32
CA GLY A 69 11.04 6.38 -20.76
C GLY A 69 10.03 5.29 -21.08
N TRP A 70 9.81 5.06 -22.37
CA TRP A 70 8.98 3.93 -22.81
C TRP A 70 9.84 2.67 -23.00
N LEU A 71 11.00 2.84 -23.64
CA LEU A 71 12.03 1.84 -23.91
C LEU A 71 13.21 2.10 -22.97
N ASN A 72 13.50 1.15 -22.08
CA ASN A 72 14.38 1.24 -20.89
C ASN A 72 15.65 2.11 -21.02
N PRO A 73 16.15 2.74 -19.93
CA PRO A 73 15.59 2.81 -18.55
C PRO A 73 14.44 3.83 -18.39
N ARG A 74 13.49 3.63 -17.47
CA ARG A 74 12.45 4.62 -17.14
C ARG A 74 12.88 5.44 -15.94
N VAL A 75 12.69 6.74 -15.98
CA VAL A 75 13.04 7.64 -14.89
C VAL A 75 11.81 8.42 -14.45
N SER A 76 11.67 8.67 -13.15
CA SER A 76 10.64 9.57 -12.64
C SER A 76 11.07 10.25 -11.36
N ARG A 77 10.55 11.46 -11.16
CA ARG A 77 10.65 12.21 -9.92
C ARG A 77 9.27 12.44 -9.36
N GLN A 78 9.13 12.18 -8.06
CA GLN A 78 7.98 12.54 -7.27
C GLN A 78 8.40 13.49 -6.15
N ILE A 79 7.53 14.43 -5.80
CA ILE A 79 7.69 15.28 -4.62
C ILE A 79 6.49 15.06 -3.72
N VAL A 80 6.69 14.65 -2.48
CA VAL A 80 5.60 14.37 -1.54
C VAL A 80 5.85 15.08 -0.21
N PRO A 81 4.80 15.46 0.55
CA PRO A 81 4.99 16.06 1.86
C PRO A 81 5.69 15.09 2.83
N ASP A 82 6.60 15.62 3.63
CA ASP A 82 7.22 14.90 4.74
C ASP A 82 6.25 14.89 5.95
N MET A 83 6.24 13.79 6.71
CA MET A 83 5.35 13.61 7.87
C MET A 83 5.72 14.50 9.06
N GLU A 84 6.96 14.97 9.15
CA GLU A 84 7.40 15.85 10.25
C GLU A 84 7.32 17.34 9.89
N LYS A 85 8.02 17.75 8.81
CA LYS A 85 8.05 19.10 8.22
C LYS A 85 8.90 19.07 6.95
N GLY A 86 8.38 19.59 5.84
CA GLY A 86 9.12 19.75 4.59
C GLY A 86 8.61 18.86 3.46
N TRP A 87 9.49 18.50 2.55
CA TRP A 87 9.17 17.81 1.29
C TRP A 87 10.20 16.74 1.00
N LEU A 88 9.73 15.58 0.54
CA LEU A 88 10.56 14.48 0.08
C LEU A 88 10.65 14.51 -1.44
N ALA A 89 11.85 14.57 -2.00
CA ALA A 89 12.07 14.24 -3.40
C ALA A 89 12.39 12.75 -3.52
N VAL A 90 11.58 12.05 -4.32
CA VAL A 90 11.69 10.62 -4.59
C VAL A 90 12.02 10.44 -6.06
N ASP A 91 13.28 10.12 -6.33
CA ASP A 91 13.74 9.80 -7.67
C ASP A 91 13.77 8.29 -7.86
N THR A 92 13.28 7.83 -9.01
CA THR A 92 13.24 6.40 -9.32
C THR A 92 13.82 6.14 -10.70
N VAL A 93 14.67 5.13 -10.83
CA VAL A 93 15.17 4.60 -12.10
C VAL A 93 14.78 3.13 -12.21
N ASN A 94 13.89 2.82 -13.14
CA ASN A 94 13.42 1.48 -13.43
C ASN A 94 14.07 0.93 -14.69
N ILE A 95 14.58 -0.28 -14.60
CA ILE A 95 15.16 -1.02 -15.72
C ILE A 95 14.37 -2.32 -15.85
N GLY A 96 13.54 -2.37 -16.89
CA GLY A 96 12.88 -3.60 -17.28
C GLY A 96 13.78 -4.51 -18.14
N PRO A 97 13.19 -5.55 -18.74
CA PRO A 97 13.91 -6.48 -19.61
C PRO A 97 14.53 -5.76 -20.82
N SER A 98 15.65 -6.29 -21.32
CA SER A 98 16.27 -5.79 -22.56
C SER A 98 15.38 -6.06 -23.77
N LEU A 99 15.44 -5.21 -24.80
CA LEU A 99 14.72 -5.40 -26.07
C LEU A 99 14.94 -6.78 -26.70
N LEU A 100 16.15 -7.35 -26.59
CA LEU A 100 16.44 -8.70 -27.08
C LEU A 100 15.66 -9.77 -26.31
N MET A 101 15.53 -9.62 -25.00
CA MET A 101 14.77 -10.54 -24.16
C MET A 101 13.27 -10.38 -24.38
N GLU A 102 12.77 -9.15 -24.58
CA GLU A 102 11.39 -8.89 -24.98
C GLU A 102 11.08 -9.48 -26.35
N GLY A 103 11.95 -9.25 -27.34
CA GLY A 103 11.82 -9.81 -28.69
C GLY A 103 11.92 -11.33 -28.72
N ALA A 104 12.83 -11.93 -27.96
CA ALA A 104 12.93 -13.38 -27.81
C ALA A 104 11.68 -13.97 -27.12
N THR A 105 11.16 -13.30 -26.09
CA THR A 105 9.92 -13.71 -25.41
C THR A 105 8.73 -13.61 -26.34
N LEU A 106 8.63 -12.55 -27.15
CA LEU A 106 7.60 -12.38 -28.17
C LEU A 106 7.69 -13.48 -29.22
N ALA A 107 8.87 -13.71 -29.81
CA ALA A 107 9.09 -14.74 -30.81
C ALA A 107 8.77 -16.15 -30.27
N ALA A 108 9.20 -16.45 -29.04
CA ALA A 108 8.86 -17.70 -28.38
C ALA A 108 7.34 -17.84 -28.19
N ASN A 109 6.65 -16.80 -27.70
CA ASN A 109 5.21 -16.83 -27.52
C ASN A 109 4.46 -16.95 -28.86
N LEU A 110 4.92 -16.33 -29.95
CA LEU A 110 4.34 -16.50 -31.29
C LEU A 110 4.45 -17.95 -31.78
N LEU A 111 5.61 -18.59 -31.58
CA LEU A 111 5.80 -20.01 -31.90
C LEU A 111 4.95 -20.91 -31.00
N PHE A 112 4.85 -20.61 -29.71
CA PHE A 112 4.01 -21.35 -28.78
C PHE A 112 2.52 -21.19 -29.08
N GLN A 113 2.06 -20.02 -29.52
CA GLN A 113 0.67 -19.78 -29.90
C GLN A 113 0.21 -20.67 -31.05
N TYR A 114 1.11 -21.08 -31.95
CA TYR A 114 0.78 -22.03 -33.00
C TYR A 114 0.33 -23.40 -32.45
N TYR A 115 0.94 -23.87 -31.36
CA TYR A 115 0.64 -25.17 -30.74
C TYR A 115 -0.31 -25.07 -29.53
N PHE A 116 -0.27 -23.93 -28.84
CA PHE A 116 -1.00 -23.62 -27.62
C PHE A 116 -1.48 -22.15 -27.68
N PRO A 117 -2.51 -21.84 -28.48
CA PRO A 117 -2.94 -20.46 -28.78
C PRO A 117 -3.34 -19.65 -27.54
N TYR A 118 -3.58 -20.35 -26.44
CA TYR A 118 -4.09 -19.84 -25.19
C TYR A 118 -3.03 -19.72 -24.09
N VAL A 119 -1.76 -20.02 -24.36
CA VAL A 119 -0.69 -20.01 -23.35
C VAL A 119 0.34 -18.96 -23.70
N GLN A 120 0.70 -18.14 -22.70
CA GLN A 120 1.81 -17.20 -22.78
C GLN A 120 2.71 -17.38 -21.56
N ALA A 121 4.02 -17.24 -21.75
CA ALA A 121 4.97 -17.24 -20.64
C ALA A 121 6.09 -16.25 -20.90
N GLY A 122 6.72 -15.78 -19.83
CA GLY A 122 7.86 -14.89 -19.93
C GLY A 122 8.69 -14.85 -18.66
N PRO A 123 9.99 -14.52 -18.78
CA PRO A 123 10.81 -14.22 -17.63
C PRO A 123 10.37 -12.88 -17.03
N ILE A 124 10.58 -12.74 -15.73
CA ILE A 124 10.48 -11.48 -15.01
C ILE A 124 11.89 -11.10 -14.63
N LYS A 125 12.33 -9.91 -15.04
CA LYS A 125 13.61 -9.35 -14.66
C LYS A 125 13.49 -7.83 -14.65
N ASP A 126 13.30 -7.29 -13.45
CA ASP A 126 13.21 -5.86 -13.23
C ASP A 126 14.23 -5.44 -12.17
N LYS A 127 14.82 -4.27 -12.36
CA LYS A 127 15.72 -3.63 -11.41
C LYS A 127 15.25 -2.20 -11.21
N ASN A 128 14.91 -1.84 -9.99
CA ASN A 128 14.44 -0.52 -9.61
C ASN A 128 15.41 0.09 -8.60
N PHE A 129 15.79 1.34 -8.84
CA PHE A 129 16.55 2.16 -7.91
C PHE A 129 15.69 3.31 -7.45
N VAL A 130 15.62 3.53 -6.15
CA VAL A 130 14.85 4.62 -5.55
C VAL A 130 15.77 5.41 -4.62
N ASN A 131 15.79 6.72 -4.77
CA ASN A 131 16.49 7.63 -3.89
C ASN A 131 15.46 8.57 -3.25
N VAL A 132 15.49 8.67 -1.91
CA VAL A 132 14.61 9.53 -1.13
C VAL A 132 15.45 10.53 -0.36
N ARG A 133 15.16 11.82 -0.57
CA ARG A 133 15.85 12.96 0.07
C ARG A 133 14.84 13.93 0.66
N SER A 134 15.08 14.40 1.88
CA SER A 134 14.23 15.39 2.56
C SER A 134 14.77 16.81 2.34
N TYR A 135 13.85 17.75 2.15
CA TYR A 135 14.09 19.17 1.90
C TYR A 135 13.15 20.03 2.73
N LYS A 136 13.61 21.23 3.09
CA LYS A 136 12.81 22.17 3.90
C LYS A 136 11.70 22.85 3.09
N SER A 137 11.88 23.02 1.78
CA SER A 137 10.90 23.68 0.91
C SER A 137 10.63 22.90 -0.37
N TYR A 138 9.44 23.09 -0.95
CA TYR A 138 9.06 22.47 -2.23
C TYR A 138 10.02 22.88 -3.34
N ARG A 139 10.41 24.16 -3.36
CA ARG A 139 11.35 24.72 -4.33
C ARG A 139 12.70 24.01 -4.27
N ASP A 140 13.21 23.74 -3.07
CA ASP A 140 14.49 23.02 -2.92
C ASP A 140 14.38 21.57 -3.40
N ALA A 141 13.27 20.89 -3.09
CA ALA A 141 13.00 19.54 -3.60
C ALA A 141 12.85 19.52 -5.13
N LEU A 142 12.22 20.55 -5.69
CA LEU A 142 12.01 20.72 -7.13
C LEU A 142 13.32 20.97 -7.86
N LEU A 143 14.19 21.82 -7.32
CA LEU A 143 15.48 22.20 -7.89
C LEU A 143 16.62 21.22 -7.58
N ALA A 144 16.37 20.21 -6.74
CA ALA A 144 17.37 19.23 -6.38
C ALA A 144 17.95 18.52 -7.63
N GLU A 145 19.24 18.23 -7.62
CA GLU A 145 19.84 17.46 -8.72
C GLU A 145 19.16 16.09 -8.88
N PRO A 146 18.90 15.63 -10.12
CA PRO A 146 18.46 14.28 -10.40
C PRO A 146 19.37 13.24 -9.74
N PHE A 147 18.76 12.16 -9.23
CA PHE A 147 19.50 11.02 -8.72
C PHE A 147 20.45 10.46 -9.79
N SER A 148 21.71 10.25 -9.39
CA SER A 148 22.73 9.59 -10.20
C SER A 148 23.02 8.20 -9.65
N LEU A 149 22.98 7.20 -10.53
CA LEU A 149 23.33 5.82 -10.19
C LEU A 149 24.80 5.64 -9.82
N GLU A 150 25.67 6.58 -10.22
CA GLU A 150 27.07 6.60 -9.80
C GLU A 150 27.22 6.99 -8.32
N LYS A 151 26.20 7.64 -7.73
CA LYS A 151 26.12 7.96 -6.29
C LYS A 151 25.51 6.81 -5.48
N LEU A 152 25.29 5.62 -6.06
CA LEU A 152 24.86 4.46 -5.30
C LEU A 152 25.92 4.13 -4.23
N PRO A 153 25.52 3.88 -2.97
CA PRO A 153 26.46 3.68 -1.87
C PRO A 153 27.06 2.27 -1.89
N VAL A 154 27.72 1.89 -2.99
CA VAL A 154 28.33 0.57 -3.18
C VAL A 154 29.67 0.41 -2.47
N SER A 155 30.13 1.46 -1.79
CA SER A 155 31.29 1.47 -0.90
C SER A 155 31.07 2.42 0.28
N SER A 156 31.83 2.22 1.34
CA SER A 156 31.82 3.05 2.55
C SER A 156 32.12 4.53 2.24
N GLU A 157 33.00 4.80 1.29
CA GLU A 157 33.28 6.16 0.79
C GLU A 157 32.05 6.82 0.16
N LEU A 158 31.28 6.07 -0.64
CA LEU A 158 30.10 6.58 -1.32
C LEU A 158 28.90 6.78 -0.37
N VAL A 159 28.85 6.07 0.76
CA VAL A 159 27.86 6.36 1.82
C VAL A 159 28.07 7.75 2.39
N ASN A 160 29.33 8.17 2.56
CA ASN A 160 29.63 9.48 3.13
C ASN A 160 29.16 10.63 2.23
N ASN A 161 28.97 10.39 0.93
CA ASN A 161 28.37 11.35 0.00
C ASN A 161 26.85 11.51 0.13
N LEU A 162 26.17 10.61 0.86
CA LEU A 162 24.74 10.75 1.15
C LEU A 162 24.53 11.84 2.21
N ASN A 163 23.37 12.50 2.15
CA ASN A 163 22.94 13.41 3.21
C ASN A 163 22.40 12.60 4.41
N GLU A 164 22.43 13.17 5.61
CA GLU A 164 21.78 12.54 6.75
C GLU A 164 20.28 12.37 6.49
N GLY A 165 19.74 11.18 6.78
CA GLY A 165 18.36 10.82 6.48
C GLY A 165 18.09 10.42 5.03
N GLU A 166 19.06 10.56 4.11
CA GLU A 166 18.94 10.09 2.73
C GLU A 166 18.90 8.56 2.66
N GLN A 167 18.00 8.04 1.82
CA GLN A 167 17.80 6.60 1.65
C GLN A 167 17.91 6.21 0.18
N VAL A 168 18.69 5.16 -0.07
CA VAL A 168 18.88 4.60 -1.40
C VAL A 168 18.48 3.14 -1.38
N THR A 169 17.47 2.80 -2.18
CA THR A 169 16.91 1.46 -2.29
C THR A 169 17.20 0.88 -3.66
N THR A 170 17.74 -0.33 -3.71
CA THR A 170 17.80 -1.16 -4.91
C THR A 170 16.86 -2.34 -4.74
N LEU A 171 15.90 -2.51 -5.64
CA LEU A 171 15.00 -3.64 -5.71
C LEU A 171 15.29 -4.43 -6.98
N THR A 172 15.69 -5.69 -6.83
CA THR A 172 15.84 -6.63 -7.93
C THR A 172 14.73 -7.67 -7.86
N THR A 173 13.96 -7.78 -8.92
CA THR A 173 12.89 -8.75 -9.06
C THR A 173 13.23 -9.71 -10.18
N THR A 174 13.31 -10.99 -9.87
CA THR A 174 13.53 -12.05 -10.86
C THR A 174 12.46 -13.12 -10.74
N GLY A 175 12.10 -13.75 -11.84
CA GLY A 175 11.08 -14.78 -11.80
C GLY A 175 10.56 -15.18 -13.16
N MET A 176 9.35 -15.71 -13.16
CA MET A 176 8.64 -16.06 -14.37
C MET A 176 7.14 -15.94 -14.17
N TYR A 177 6.43 -15.74 -15.27
CA TYR A 177 4.97 -15.88 -15.30
C TYR A 177 4.54 -16.83 -16.40
N VAL A 178 3.36 -17.41 -16.18
CA VAL A 178 2.59 -18.16 -17.17
C VAL A 178 1.17 -17.64 -17.12
N ARG A 179 0.59 -17.37 -18.28
CA ARG A 179 -0.79 -16.94 -18.47
C ARG A 179 -1.52 -17.96 -19.34
N PHE A 180 -2.74 -18.30 -18.95
CA PHE A 180 -3.66 -19.11 -19.72
C PHE A 180 -4.90 -18.27 -20.04
N GLY A 181 -5.26 -18.13 -21.31
CA GLY A 181 -6.50 -17.49 -21.74
C GLY A 181 -7.51 -18.53 -22.21
N GLY A 182 -8.73 -18.53 -21.69
CA GLY A 182 -9.80 -19.34 -22.24
C GLY A 182 -10.46 -18.62 -23.41
N GLY A 183 -10.19 -19.05 -24.63
CA GLY A 183 -11.03 -18.71 -25.80
C GLY A 183 -12.36 -19.45 -25.73
N ILE A 184 -13.18 -19.19 -24.71
CA ILE A 184 -14.48 -19.87 -24.53
C ILE A 184 -15.34 -19.70 -25.78
N LEU A 185 -15.25 -18.56 -26.46
CA LEU A 185 -16.02 -18.30 -27.67
C LEU A 185 -15.44 -19.02 -28.91
N ASP A 186 -14.11 -19.17 -29.01
CA ASP A 186 -13.47 -20.04 -30.02
C ASP A 186 -13.84 -21.52 -29.80
N LEU A 187 -13.89 -21.97 -28.54
CA LEU A 187 -14.35 -23.32 -28.16
C LEU A 187 -15.84 -23.56 -28.47
N LEU A 188 -16.63 -22.49 -28.57
CA LEU A 188 -18.04 -22.53 -28.97
C LEU A 188 -18.24 -22.30 -30.48
N GLY A 189 -17.16 -22.22 -31.26
CA GLY A 189 -17.20 -22.04 -32.72
C GLY A 189 -17.62 -20.64 -33.17
N MET A 190 -17.50 -19.64 -32.30
CA MET A 190 -17.81 -18.25 -32.64
C MET A 190 -16.52 -17.52 -33.01
N GLU A 191 -16.35 -17.20 -34.30
CA GLU A 191 -15.25 -16.37 -34.78
C GLU A 191 -15.43 -14.93 -34.27
N LEU A 192 -14.54 -14.50 -33.37
CA LEU A 192 -14.40 -13.10 -33.02
C LEU A 192 -13.37 -12.42 -33.95
N PRO A 193 -13.57 -11.15 -34.34
CA PRO A 193 -12.53 -10.41 -35.04
C PRO A 193 -11.25 -10.37 -34.20
N ALA A 194 -10.07 -10.45 -34.81
CA ALA A 194 -8.76 -10.64 -34.16
C ALA A 194 -8.41 -9.65 -33.02
N HIS A 195 -9.12 -8.51 -32.91
CA HIS A 195 -8.91 -7.48 -31.89
C HIS A 195 -9.85 -7.60 -30.67
N PHE A 196 -10.78 -8.56 -30.67
CA PHE A 196 -11.70 -8.82 -29.57
C PHE A 196 -11.27 -10.06 -28.80
N ASN A 197 -10.87 -9.86 -27.55
CA ASN A 197 -10.54 -10.96 -26.64
C ASN A 197 -11.52 -10.96 -25.46
N PHE A 198 -12.40 -11.96 -25.43
CA PHE A 198 -13.31 -12.21 -24.31
C PHE A 198 -13.10 -13.61 -23.76
N GLY A 199 -12.80 -13.70 -22.47
CA GLY A 199 -12.68 -14.99 -21.79
C GLY A 199 -11.94 -14.94 -20.45
N PRO A 200 -11.99 -16.04 -19.67
CA PRO A 200 -11.24 -16.17 -18.44
C PRO A 200 -9.74 -16.16 -18.73
N LYS A 201 -8.99 -15.38 -18.00
CA LYS A 201 -7.53 -15.37 -18.02
C LYS A 201 -7.04 -15.79 -16.65
N THR A 202 -6.17 -16.79 -16.58
CA THR A 202 -5.45 -17.13 -15.36
C THR A 202 -4.00 -16.74 -15.52
N LYS A 203 -3.39 -16.19 -14.47
CA LYS A 203 -1.96 -15.86 -14.41
C LYS A 203 -1.37 -16.52 -13.18
N ILE A 204 -0.28 -17.24 -13.37
CA ILE A 204 0.57 -17.73 -12.29
C ILE A 204 1.91 -17.04 -12.46
N GLN A 205 2.44 -16.48 -11.38
CA GLN A 205 3.69 -15.76 -11.36
C GLN A 205 4.46 -16.19 -10.11
N VAL A 206 5.71 -16.58 -10.31
CA VAL A 206 6.63 -16.91 -9.22
C VAL A 206 7.79 -15.95 -9.37
N GLN A 207 8.05 -15.17 -8.33
CA GLN A 207 9.12 -14.19 -8.33
C GLN A 207 9.86 -14.18 -7.01
N GLN A 208 11.11 -13.73 -7.07
CA GLN A 208 11.96 -13.47 -5.94
C GLN A 208 12.39 -12.02 -6.00
N ASN A 209 12.17 -11.32 -4.90
CA ASN A 209 12.56 -9.93 -4.73
C ASN A 209 13.75 -9.89 -3.77
N LEU A 210 14.77 -9.12 -4.13
CA LEU A 210 15.86 -8.72 -3.24
C LEU A 210 15.86 -7.20 -3.18
N LYS A 211 15.49 -6.67 -2.02
CA LYS A 211 15.49 -5.24 -1.73
C LYS A 211 16.64 -4.94 -0.77
N ILE A 212 17.54 -4.06 -1.18
CA ILE A 212 18.63 -3.56 -0.34
C ILE A 212 18.39 -2.07 -0.17
N THR A 213 18.22 -1.63 1.08
CA THR A 213 18.07 -0.21 1.43
C THR A 213 19.26 0.20 2.25
N VAL A 214 20.00 1.20 1.78
CA VAL A 214 21.07 1.86 2.52
C VAL A 214 20.57 3.22 2.95
N SER A 215 20.70 3.53 4.23
CA SER A 215 20.32 4.82 4.80
C SER A 215 21.45 5.37 5.65
N LYS A 216 21.68 6.68 5.54
CA LYS A 216 22.66 7.38 6.39
C LYS A 216 21.95 7.89 7.63
N GLU A 217 22.17 7.24 8.76
CA GLU A 217 21.55 7.63 10.03
C GLU A 217 22.13 8.95 10.52
N LYS A 218 23.46 9.01 10.57
CA LYS A 218 24.30 10.14 11.00
C LYS A 218 25.65 10.05 10.31
N GLU A 219 26.50 11.05 10.48
CA GLU A 219 27.90 11.00 10.05
C GLU A 219 28.59 9.69 10.46
N ASP A 220 29.18 9.00 9.47
CA ASP A 220 29.84 7.70 9.56
C ASP A 220 29.01 6.53 10.11
N VAL A 221 27.67 6.60 10.09
CA VAL A 221 26.82 5.46 10.48
C VAL A 221 25.88 5.09 9.33
N ALA A 222 26.04 3.85 8.85
CA ALA A 222 25.23 3.27 7.79
C ALA A 222 24.26 2.22 8.35
N LEU A 223 22.98 2.36 8.01
CA LEU A 223 21.97 1.34 8.24
C LEU A 223 21.65 0.66 6.91
N VAL A 224 21.85 -0.66 6.86
CA VAL A 224 21.58 -1.46 5.68
C VAL A 224 20.49 -2.49 5.98
N ALA A 225 19.34 -2.33 5.34
CA ALA A 225 18.24 -3.29 5.40
C ALA A 225 18.25 -4.17 4.15
N ILE A 226 18.39 -5.48 4.33
CA ILE A 226 18.30 -6.49 3.27
C ILE A 226 17.02 -7.26 3.46
N GLU A 227 16.09 -7.10 2.54
CA GLU A 227 14.83 -7.82 2.50
C GLU A 227 14.82 -8.76 1.29
N LYS A 228 14.65 -10.05 1.58
CA LYS A 228 14.44 -11.08 0.57
C LYS A 228 13.02 -11.58 0.69
N ALA A 229 12.26 -11.49 -0.40
CA ALA A 229 10.90 -12.01 -0.48
C ALA A 229 10.78 -13.01 -1.62
N LYS A 230 10.03 -14.09 -1.41
CA LYS A 230 9.62 -15.03 -2.46
C LYS A 230 8.12 -14.97 -2.58
N ASP A 231 7.64 -14.50 -3.73
CA ASP A 231 6.22 -14.34 -3.99
C ASP A 231 5.73 -15.40 -4.96
N VAL A 232 4.63 -16.04 -4.58
CA VAL A 232 3.79 -16.83 -5.48
C VAL A 232 2.49 -16.07 -5.66
N ILE A 233 2.29 -15.58 -6.87
CA ILE A 233 1.12 -14.81 -7.27
C ILE A 233 0.28 -15.71 -8.17
N THR A 234 -0.99 -15.87 -7.82
CA THR A 234 -1.99 -16.55 -8.64
C THR A 234 -3.15 -15.62 -8.86
N GLY A 235 -3.61 -15.49 -10.09
CA GLY A 235 -4.69 -14.60 -10.46
C GLY A 235 -5.63 -15.26 -11.44
N PHE A 236 -6.91 -14.95 -11.30
CA PHE A 236 -7.97 -15.27 -12.24
C PHE A 236 -8.69 -13.96 -12.57
N GLY A 237 -8.85 -13.66 -13.85
CA GLY A 237 -9.56 -12.50 -14.34
C GLY A 237 -10.56 -12.87 -15.41
N LEU A 238 -11.70 -12.20 -15.43
CA LEU A 238 -12.67 -12.19 -16.52
C LEU A 238 -12.77 -10.75 -16.99
N GLY A 239 -12.52 -10.52 -18.28
CA GLY A 239 -12.61 -9.18 -18.84
C GLY A 239 -13.10 -9.22 -20.27
N PHE A 240 -13.84 -8.18 -20.64
CA PHE A 240 -14.12 -7.85 -22.04
C PHE A 240 -13.14 -6.75 -22.43
N GLY A 241 -12.28 -6.98 -23.43
CA GLY A 241 -11.28 -6.01 -23.87
C GLY A 241 -11.24 -5.86 -25.39
N ILE A 242 -11.13 -4.62 -25.86
CA ILE A 242 -10.77 -4.27 -27.23
C ILE A 242 -9.28 -3.90 -27.19
N TYR A 243 -8.45 -4.71 -27.81
CA TYR A 243 -7.00 -4.50 -27.82
C TYR A 243 -6.60 -3.91 -29.18
N PHE A 244 -5.96 -2.75 -29.13
CA PHE A 244 -5.25 -2.19 -30.27
C PHE A 244 -3.76 -2.48 -30.04
N SER A 245 -3.21 -3.44 -30.79
CA SER A 245 -1.80 -3.88 -30.88
C SER A 245 -1.25 -4.86 -29.81
N ASP A 246 -0.57 -5.90 -30.31
CA ASP A 246 0.05 -7.04 -29.61
C ASP A 246 1.47 -6.75 -29.05
N VAL A 247 1.77 -5.51 -28.67
CA VAL A 247 3.14 -5.12 -28.32
C VAL A 247 3.13 -4.38 -26.98
N ILE A 248 3.67 -5.05 -25.95
CA ILE A 248 4.02 -4.56 -24.61
C ILE A 248 3.07 -4.93 -23.47
N ASP A 249 3.67 -5.54 -22.46
CA ASP A 249 3.10 -6.02 -21.21
C ASP A 249 2.54 -4.84 -20.38
N VAL A 250 1.25 -4.88 -20.05
CA VAL A 250 0.62 -3.96 -19.08
C VAL A 250 -0.34 -4.75 -18.19
N PRO A 251 -0.37 -4.47 -16.87
CA PRO A 251 -1.08 -5.27 -15.87
C PRO A 251 -2.57 -5.36 -16.18
N VAL A 252 -3.17 -6.47 -15.78
CA VAL A 252 -4.63 -6.65 -15.83
C VAL A 252 -5.27 -5.77 -14.74
N ALA A 253 -5.33 -4.46 -14.97
CA ALA A 253 -6.23 -3.47 -14.36
C ALA A 253 -6.00 -2.09 -15.04
N ILE A 254 -7.10 -1.41 -15.35
CA ILE A 254 -7.17 -0.19 -16.16
C ILE A 254 -6.63 1.03 -15.40
N SER A 255 -5.85 1.86 -16.07
CA SER A 255 -5.99 3.32 -15.97
C SER A 255 -5.67 3.91 -17.34
N MET A 256 -6.53 4.78 -17.88
CA MET A 256 -6.17 5.56 -19.07
C MET A 256 -4.95 6.42 -18.73
N GLY A 257 -3.84 6.11 -19.38
CA GLY A 257 -2.50 6.61 -19.08
C GLY A 257 -1.39 5.62 -19.45
N SER A 258 -1.72 4.35 -19.71
CA SER A 258 -0.81 3.38 -20.33
C SER A 258 -1.34 2.98 -21.72
N ASP A 259 -0.48 3.05 -22.73
CA ASP A 259 -0.76 2.92 -24.18
C ASP A 259 -1.27 1.55 -24.69
N GLY A 260 -2.03 0.77 -23.89
CA GLY A 260 -2.21 -0.68 -24.10
C GLY A 260 -3.64 -1.26 -24.08
N GLY A 261 -4.69 -0.48 -24.37
CA GLY A 261 -6.05 -1.01 -24.63
C GLY A 261 -7.17 -0.63 -23.64
N PHE A 262 -8.41 -0.92 -24.03
CA PHE A 262 -9.63 -0.53 -23.31
C PHE A 262 -10.48 -1.76 -22.94
N SER A 263 -10.88 -1.88 -21.67
CA SER A 263 -11.74 -2.96 -21.19
C SER A 263 -12.98 -2.41 -20.49
N PRO A 264 -14.18 -2.48 -21.10
CA PRO A 264 -15.39 -1.92 -20.51
C PRO A 264 -15.89 -2.64 -19.27
N ILE A 265 -15.55 -3.92 -19.08
CA ILE A 265 -15.90 -4.66 -17.85
C ILE A 265 -14.70 -5.53 -17.47
N THR A 266 -14.28 -5.43 -16.22
CA THR A 266 -13.19 -6.23 -15.65
C THR A 266 -13.60 -6.77 -14.28
N LEU A 267 -13.39 -8.07 -14.07
CA LEU A 267 -13.47 -8.73 -12.79
C LEU A 267 -12.16 -9.49 -12.60
N ASN A 268 -11.40 -9.16 -11.56
CA ASN A 268 -10.14 -9.80 -11.25
C ASN A 268 -10.12 -10.28 -9.81
N TYR A 269 -9.60 -11.48 -9.61
CA TYR A 269 -9.30 -12.05 -8.32
C TYR A 269 -7.82 -12.45 -8.31
N LYS A 270 -7.07 -11.94 -7.35
CA LYS A 270 -5.63 -12.18 -7.20
C LYS A 270 -5.35 -12.63 -5.78
N THR A 271 -4.55 -13.68 -5.66
CA THR A 271 -3.94 -14.12 -4.40
C THR A 271 -2.43 -14.03 -4.53
N THR A 272 -1.77 -13.66 -3.44
CA THR A 272 -0.33 -13.55 -3.35
C THR A 272 0.09 -14.11 -2.01
N THR A 273 0.97 -15.09 -2.04
CA THR A 273 1.66 -15.59 -0.86
C THR A 273 3.11 -15.17 -0.97
N SER A 274 3.59 -14.44 0.03
CA SER A 274 4.98 -14.01 0.14
C SER A 274 5.60 -14.66 1.37
N ILE A 275 6.83 -15.14 1.25
CA ILE A 275 7.68 -15.49 2.40
C ILE A 275 8.84 -14.52 2.38
N PHE A 276 9.02 -13.78 3.45
CA PHE A 276 10.02 -12.72 3.53
C PHE A 276 10.94 -12.86 4.73
N LYS A 277 12.16 -12.39 4.55
CA LYS A 277 13.15 -12.22 5.61
C LYS A 277 13.88 -10.91 5.42
N THR A 278 13.88 -10.09 6.46
CA THR A 278 14.55 -8.80 6.53
C THR A 278 15.62 -8.86 7.60
N LEU A 279 16.81 -8.40 7.25
CA LEU A 279 17.94 -8.22 8.14
C LEU A 279 18.33 -6.76 8.13
N VAL A 280 18.41 -6.13 9.28
CA VAL A 280 18.87 -4.75 9.43
C VAL A 280 20.21 -4.76 10.12
N TYR A 281 21.22 -4.32 9.40
CA TYR A 281 22.58 -4.17 9.88
C TYR A 281 22.88 -2.70 10.15
N ARG A 282 23.69 -2.46 11.18
CA ARG A 282 24.23 -1.15 11.51
C ARG A 282 25.75 -1.25 11.47
N PHE A 283 26.35 -0.37 10.67
CA PHE A 283 27.79 -0.29 10.48
C PHE A 283 28.29 1.07 10.96
N ASP A 284 29.29 1.05 11.85
CA ASP A 284 30.07 2.23 12.20
C ASP A 284 31.24 2.33 11.22
N LEU A 285 31.12 3.26 10.28
CA LEU A 285 32.13 3.50 9.26
C LEU A 285 33.38 4.21 9.83
N LYS A 286 33.45 4.58 11.11
CA LYS A 286 34.73 4.98 11.74
C LYS A 286 35.59 3.77 12.09
N SER A 287 34.97 2.64 12.42
CA SER A 287 35.64 1.38 12.73
C SER A 287 36.20 0.73 11.47
N GLU A 288 37.42 0.21 11.54
CA GLU A 288 38.02 -0.59 10.45
C GLU A 288 37.16 -1.82 10.13
N ASN A 289 36.62 -2.48 11.15
CA ASN A 289 35.72 -3.62 10.97
C ASN A 289 34.39 -3.21 10.36
N GLY A 290 33.84 -2.05 10.75
CA GLY A 290 32.59 -1.53 10.19
C GLY A 290 32.71 -1.17 8.71
N LYS A 291 33.79 -0.48 8.31
CA LYS A 291 34.11 -0.22 6.89
C LYS A 291 34.26 -1.51 6.11
N LYS A 292 35.09 -2.43 6.60
CA LYS A 292 35.35 -3.72 5.95
C LYS A 292 34.07 -4.53 5.76
N ALA A 293 33.22 -4.58 6.78
CA ALA A 293 31.96 -5.31 6.71
C ALA A 293 30.97 -4.67 5.73
N TYR A 294 30.92 -3.33 5.68
CA TYR A 294 30.09 -2.60 4.72
C TYR A 294 30.54 -2.89 3.28
N ASP A 295 31.83 -2.75 2.98
CA ASP A 295 32.37 -2.97 1.64
C ASP A 295 32.23 -4.44 1.21
N ALA A 296 32.42 -5.38 2.14
CA ALA A 296 32.15 -6.80 1.91
C ALA A 296 30.68 -7.05 1.59
N MET A 297 29.76 -6.41 2.31
CA MET A 297 28.32 -6.53 2.05
C MET A 297 27.94 -6.07 0.65
N MET A 298 28.44 -4.90 0.24
CA MET A 298 28.10 -4.32 -1.06
C MET A 298 28.70 -5.10 -2.23
N THR A 299 29.78 -5.85 -1.98
CA THR A 299 30.39 -6.77 -2.96
C THR A 299 29.80 -8.18 -2.91
N GLY A 300 28.84 -8.44 -2.01
CA GLY A 300 28.15 -9.72 -1.89
C GLY A 300 28.90 -10.78 -1.06
N ASP A 301 29.96 -10.40 -0.37
CA ASP A 301 30.68 -11.28 0.56
C ASP A 301 30.09 -11.20 1.97
N PHE A 302 29.05 -12.00 2.20
CA PHE A 302 28.39 -12.08 3.50
C PHE A 302 29.21 -12.85 4.54
N THR A 303 30.25 -13.61 4.14
CA THR A 303 31.03 -14.44 5.07
C THR A 303 31.84 -13.61 6.05
N VAL A 304 32.45 -12.52 5.55
CA VAL A 304 33.19 -11.55 6.38
C VAL A 304 32.30 -10.96 7.48
N ILE A 305 31.03 -10.72 7.17
CA ILE A 305 30.06 -10.11 8.09
C ILE A 305 29.67 -11.11 9.16
N GLU A 306 29.40 -12.37 8.77
CA GLU A 306 29.11 -13.46 9.70
C GLU A 306 30.27 -13.71 10.66
N ASP A 307 31.50 -13.70 10.18
CA ASP A 307 32.72 -13.86 10.99
C ASP A 307 32.88 -12.70 11.98
N LEU A 308 32.71 -11.46 11.53
CA LEU A 308 32.83 -10.26 12.38
C LEU A 308 31.73 -10.22 13.45
N LEU A 309 30.50 -10.64 13.11
CA LEU A 309 29.40 -10.76 14.07
C LEU A 309 29.65 -11.87 15.09
N ALA A 310 30.16 -13.04 14.64
CA ALA A 310 30.52 -14.14 15.53
C ALA A 310 31.64 -13.76 16.50
N ALA A 311 32.61 -12.98 16.03
CA ALA A 311 33.70 -12.42 16.82
C ALA A 311 33.27 -11.24 17.71
N LYS A 312 32.02 -10.75 17.59
CA LYS A 312 31.52 -9.53 18.25
C LYS A 312 32.43 -8.32 18.00
N ALA A 313 32.90 -8.17 16.77
CA ALA A 313 33.76 -7.08 16.36
C ALA A 313 33.05 -5.74 16.52
N GLU A 314 33.78 -4.74 17.00
CA GLU A 314 33.25 -3.38 17.19
C GLU A 314 32.88 -2.72 15.86
N GLY A 315 31.70 -2.09 15.81
CA GLY A 315 31.22 -1.36 14.64
C GLY A 315 30.41 -2.18 13.63
N VAL A 316 30.06 -3.44 13.95
CA VAL A 316 29.17 -4.27 13.11
C VAL A 316 28.09 -4.89 13.99
N GLU A 317 26.83 -4.56 13.72
CA GLU A 317 25.70 -5.01 14.54
C GLU A 317 24.50 -5.43 13.69
N ILE A 318 23.78 -6.46 14.12
CA ILE A 318 22.43 -6.75 13.64
C ILE A 318 21.45 -6.09 14.60
N GLU A 319 20.74 -5.08 14.12
CA GLU A 319 19.73 -4.35 14.90
C GLU A 319 18.41 -5.14 14.95
N MET A 320 18.03 -5.73 13.83
CA MET A 320 16.74 -6.39 13.68
C MET A 320 16.79 -7.54 12.69
N VAL A 321 16.17 -8.66 13.07
CA VAL A 321 15.79 -9.75 12.17
C VAL A 321 14.27 -9.82 12.15
N LYS A 322 13.66 -9.69 10.97
CA LYS A 322 12.21 -9.83 10.79
C LYS A 322 11.94 -10.91 9.75
N GLU A 323 11.20 -11.95 10.10
CA GLU A 323 10.89 -13.04 9.18
C GLU A 323 9.43 -13.45 9.30
N GLY A 324 8.81 -13.80 8.18
CA GLY A 324 7.39 -14.11 8.17
C GLY A 324 6.84 -14.46 6.81
N ASP A 325 5.52 -14.62 6.80
CA ASP A 325 4.72 -14.85 5.62
C ASP A 325 3.59 -13.82 5.52
N GLN A 326 3.26 -13.49 4.28
CA GLN A 326 2.16 -12.59 3.95
C GLN A 326 1.23 -13.29 2.97
N PHE A 327 -0.06 -13.31 3.31
CA PHE A 327 -1.13 -13.68 2.41
C PHE A 327 -1.94 -12.44 2.04
N LYS A 328 -1.91 -12.08 0.75
CA LYS A 328 -2.72 -11.02 0.18
C LYS A 328 -3.77 -11.60 -0.75
N ARG A 329 -5.01 -11.14 -0.60
CA ARG A 329 -6.14 -11.41 -1.48
C ARG A 329 -6.68 -10.09 -1.98
N GLU A 330 -6.90 -10.00 -3.28
CA GLU A 330 -7.37 -8.80 -3.93
C GLU A 330 -8.50 -9.19 -4.89
N TYR A 331 -9.62 -8.50 -4.77
CA TYR A 331 -10.72 -8.58 -5.69
C TYR A 331 -10.91 -7.20 -6.31
N ASN A 332 -11.02 -7.12 -7.62
CA ASN A 332 -11.26 -5.91 -8.36
C ASN A 332 -12.44 -6.13 -9.31
N PHE A 333 -13.37 -5.20 -9.31
CA PHE A 333 -14.42 -5.09 -10.30
C PHE A 333 -14.45 -3.68 -10.84
N SER A 334 -14.49 -3.52 -12.16
CA SER A 334 -14.68 -2.21 -12.76
C SER A 334 -15.51 -2.28 -14.02
N ILE A 335 -16.31 -1.23 -14.22
CA ILE A 335 -17.01 -0.93 -15.46
C ILE A 335 -16.42 0.37 -15.98
N ASN A 336 -15.87 0.33 -17.18
CA ASN A 336 -15.23 1.47 -17.83
C ASN A 336 -15.87 1.74 -19.18
N LEU A 337 -17.00 2.40 -19.20
CA LEU A 337 -17.59 2.94 -20.41
C LEU A 337 -16.95 4.29 -20.76
N ILE A 338 -17.02 4.68 -22.04
CA ILE A 338 -16.47 5.95 -22.55
C ILE A 338 -16.94 7.13 -21.67
N ILE A 339 -18.24 7.19 -21.40
CA ILE A 339 -18.86 8.26 -20.61
C ILE A 339 -19.00 7.92 -19.12
N TRP A 340 -18.99 6.66 -18.72
CA TRP A 340 -19.22 6.25 -17.32
C TRP A 340 -18.14 5.30 -16.80
N ARG A 341 -17.56 5.58 -15.63
CA ARG A 341 -16.61 4.66 -14.97
C ARG A 341 -17.03 4.45 -13.54
N SER A 342 -16.98 3.21 -13.11
CA SER A 342 -17.11 2.85 -11.71
C SER A 342 -16.26 1.63 -11.43
N GLY A 343 -15.48 1.69 -10.37
CA GLY A 343 -14.63 0.60 -9.93
C GLY A 343 -14.79 0.37 -8.44
N PHE A 344 -14.65 -0.88 -8.03
CA PHE A 344 -14.36 -1.20 -6.65
C PHE A 344 -13.24 -2.23 -6.58
N ARG A 345 -12.36 -2.08 -5.60
CA ARG A 345 -11.27 -3.00 -5.31
C ARG A 345 -11.22 -3.25 -3.81
N ASN A 346 -11.35 -4.51 -3.40
CA ASN A 346 -11.19 -4.93 -2.02
C ASN A 346 -9.90 -5.73 -1.87
N ILE A 347 -9.10 -5.34 -0.90
CA ILE A 347 -7.82 -5.95 -0.57
C ILE A 347 -7.89 -6.44 0.88
N TYR A 348 -7.46 -7.68 1.08
CA TYR A 348 -7.24 -8.27 2.39
C TYR A 348 -5.80 -8.73 2.47
N ILE A 349 -5.08 -8.32 3.51
CA ILE A 349 -3.71 -8.75 3.76
C ILE A 349 -3.67 -9.33 5.18
N GLU A 350 -3.03 -10.48 5.30
CA GLU A 350 -2.74 -11.13 6.56
C GLU A 350 -1.26 -11.44 6.58
N THR A 351 -0.52 -10.85 7.52
CA THR A 351 0.92 -11.03 7.66
C THR A 351 1.21 -11.61 9.03
N HIS A 352 1.91 -12.75 9.07
CA HIS A 352 2.42 -13.34 10.30
C HIS A 352 3.94 -13.19 10.28
N TYR A 353 4.51 -12.60 11.33
CA TYR A 353 5.95 -12.43 11.38
C TYR A 353 6.51 -12.39 12.79
N ASN A 354 7.75 -12.83 12.89
CA ASN A 354 8.58 -12.71 14.08
C ASN A 354 9.60 -11.59 13.86
N THR A 355 9.79 -10.75 14.88
CA THR A 355 10.85 -9.74 14.93
C THR A 355 11.71 -9.98 16.14
N LYS A 356 13.02 -10.17 15.92
CA LYS A 356 14.05 -10.27 16.95
C LYS A 356 14.97 -9.07 16.89
N TYR A 357 15.09 -8.38 18.02
CA TYR A 357 15.95 -7.21 18.17
C TYR A 357 17.30 -7.59 18.78
N LYS A 358 18.30 -6.70 18.61
CA LYS A 358 19.64 -6.83 19.18
C LYS A 358 19.65 -7.11 20.68
N ASP A 359 18.75 -6.47 21.43
CA ASP A 359 18.66 -6.58 22.89
C ASP A 359 18.02 -7.90 23.37
N GLY A 360 17.74 -8.83 22.46
CA GLY A 360 17.17 -10.14 22.76
C GLY A 360 15.65 -10.13 22.90
N ARG A 361 14.98 -8.97 22.75
CA ARG A 361 13.52 -8.93 22.66
C ARG A 361 13.05 -9.59 21.37
N GLU A 362 12.05 -10.45 21.50
CA GLU A 362 11.43 -11.14 20.38
C GLU A 362 9.92 -10.96 20.44
N PHE A 363 9.35 -10.62 19.30
CA PHE A 363 7.93 -10.36 19.17
C PHE A 363 7.37 -11.13 17.99
N GLU A 364 6.31 -11.89 18.23
CA GLU A 364 5.51 -12.50 17.19
C GLU A 364 4.27 -11.64 16.97
N TYR A 365 3.99 -11.30 15.72
CA TYR A 365 2.89 -10.41 15.34
C TYR A 365 2.02 -11.04 14.26
N LEU A 366 0.73 -10.75 14.37
CA LEU A 366 -0.24 -10.85 13.30
C LEU A 366 -0.67 -9.44 12.90
N GLU A 367 -0.43 -9.08 11.65
CA GLU A 367 -0.92 -7.85 11.05
C GLU A 367 -2.04 -8.19 10.07
N LEU A 368 -3.18 -7.52 10.22
CA LEU A 368 -4.31 -7.68 9.32
C LEU A 368 -4.65 -6.33 8.73
N GLU A 369 -4.85 -6.31 7.42
CA GLU A 369 -5.25 -5.11 6.68
C GLU A 369 -6.44 -5.45 5.79
N GLN A 370 -7.42 -4.54 5.78
CA GLN A 370 -8.56 -4.54 4.87
C GLN A 370 -8.68 -3.17 4.23
N GLU A 371 -8.62 -3.11 2.91
CA GLU A 371 -8.71 -1.88 2.15
C GLU A 371 -9.80 -2.02 1.09
N ASP A 372 -10.78 -1.13 1.14
CA ASP A 372 -11.82 -0.99 0.13
C ASP A 372 -11.57 0.32 -0.62
N ILE A 373 -11.33 0.21 -1.92
CA ILE A 373 -11.13 1.34 -2.83
C ILE A 373 -12.32 1.39 -3.77
N SER A 374 -12.89 2.57 -3.99
CA SER A 374 -13.91 2.79 -4.99
C SER A 374 -13.59 4.01 -5.84
N ASP A 375 -13.76 3.84 -7.14
CA ASP A 375 -13.62 4.91 -8.13
C ASP A 375 -15.01 5.26 -8.68
N SER A 376 -15.35 6.55 -8.73
CA SER A 376 -16.64 7.05 -9.24
C SER A 376 -16.48 8.24 -10.19
N LYS A 377 -17.44 8.40 -11.11
CA LYS A 377 -17.62 9.59 -11.96
C LYS A 377 -18.85 10.40 -11.52
N TRP A 378 -18.95 10.87 -10.29
CA TRP A 378 -20.12 11.67 -9.89
C TRP A 378 -19.96 13.14 -10.30
N PHE A 379 -18.79 13.74 -10.10
CA PHE A 379 -18.57 15.18 -10.25
C PHE A 379 -17.41 15.54 -11.20
N SER A 380 -16.17 15.10 -10.95
CA SER A 380 -14.97 15.56 -11.69
C SER A 380 -14.39 14.59 -12.74
N SER A 381 -15.00 13.41 -12.84
CA SER A 381 -14.55 12.25 -13.65
C SER A 381 -13.35 11.42 -13.16
N LYS A 382 -12.77 11.68 -11.97
CA LYS A 382 -11.70 10.85 -11.35
C LYS A 382 -11.72 10.82 -9.80
N GLU A 383 -12.90 10.70 -9.20
CA GLU A 383 -12.98 10.54 -7.74
C GLU A 383 -12.44 9.18 -7.30
N ARG A 384 -11.65 9.20 -6.23
CA ARG A 384 -11.18 7.99 -5.56
C ARG A 384 -11.46 8.07 -4.07
N ARG A 385 -12.12 7.03 -3.55
CA ARG A 385 -12.38 6.83 -2.13
C ARG A 385 -11.63 5.59 -1.67
N VAL A 386 -10.97 5.68 -0.52
CA VAL A 386 -10.27 4.57 0.13
C VAL A 386 -10.74 4.49 1.58
N ALA A 387 -11.15 3.30 2.01
CA ALA A 387 -11.37 2.98 3.41
C ALA A 387 -10.44 1.83 3.77
N LYS A 388 -9.44 2.09 4.60
CA LYS A 388 -8.43 1.12 5.03
C LYS A 388 -8.49 0.93 6.54
N PHE A 389 -8.57 -0.32 6.97
CA PHE A 389 -8.54 -0.71 8.37
C PHE A 389 -7.36 -1.65 8.58
N THR A 390 -6.46 -1.30 9.50
CA THR A 390 -5.31 -2.14 9.83
C THR A 390 -5.28 -2.44 11.32
N THR A 391 -4.73 -3.58 11.68
CA THR A 391 -4.52 -3.94 13.07
C THR A 391 -3.23 -4.72 13.23
N LEU A 392 -2.48 -4.37 14.27
CA LEU A 392 -1.25 -5.04 14.67
C LEU A 392 -1.47 -5.73 16.00
N ILE A 393 -1.39 -7.06 16.00
CA ILE A 393 -1.75 -7.92 17.12
C ILE A 393 -0.48 -8.65 17.59
N PRO A 394 0.01 -8.40 18.81
CA PRO A 394 1.06 -9.24 19.38
C PRO A 394 0.50 -10.62 19.70
N LEU A 395 1.17 -11.66 19.21
CA LEU A 395 0.87 -13.08 19.45
C LEU A 395 1.76 -13.69 20.53
N LYS A 396 3.01 -13.23 20.61
CA LYS A 396 3.99 -13.64 21.63
C LYS A 396 4.97 -12.50 21.92
N VAL A 397 5.34 -12.34 23.19
CA VAL A 397 6.36 -11.37 23.61
C VAL A 397 7.36 -12.10 24.51
N ASN A 398 8.57 -12.35 24.00
CA ASN A 398 9.68 -12.87 24.79
C ASN A 398 10.57 -11.69 25.14
N LEU A 399 10.64 -11.37 26.44
CA LEU A 399 11.59 -10.41 26.95
C LEU A 399 12.85 -11.15 27.43
N PRO A 400 14.00 -10.47 27.55
CA PRO A 400 15.23 -11.08 28.10
C PRO A 400 15.04 -11.74 29.46
N ASN A 401 14.02 -11.32 30.23
CA ASN A 401 13.71 -11.80 31.57
C ASN A 401 12.53 -12.80 31.64
N GLY A 402 12.05 -13.30 30.48
CA GLY A 402 10.95 -14.28 30.40
C GLY A 402 9.79 -13.85 29.49
N GLU A 403 8.86 -14.78 29.25
CA GLU A 403 7.66 -14.53 28.45
C GLU A 403 6.67 -13.65 29.22
N ALA A 404 6.13 -12.62 28.55
CA ALA A 404 5.09 -11.77 29.13
C ALA A 404 3.69 -12.27 28.69
N PRO A 405 2.71 -12.39 29.61
CA PRO A 405 1.37 -12.81 29.25
C PRO A 405 0.67 -11.71 28.42
N ILE A 406 0.07 -12.12 27.30
CA ILE A 406 -0.71 -11.22 26.43
C ILE A 406 -2.14 -11.13 26.99
N LYS A 407 -2.52 -9.91 27.40
CA LYS A 407 -3.86 -9.59 27.93
C LYS A 407 -4.85 -9.33 26.78
N LYS A 408 -6.14 -9.15 27.09
CA LYS A 408 -7.17 -8.70 26.12
C LYS A 408 -6.92 -7.27 25.62
N GLY A 409 -7.36 -6.98 24.40
CA GLY A 409 -7.16 -5.70 23.73
C GLY A 409 -5.71 -5.25 23.53
N PRO A 410 -4.70 -6.14 23.36
CA PRO A 410 -3.30 -5.74 23.29
C PRO A 410 -2.90 -5.30 21.87
N PHE A 411 -3.87 -4.96 21.01
CA PHE A 411 -3.63 -4.65 19.61
C PHE A 411 -3.89 -3.18 19.30
N VAL A 412 -3.27 -2.68 18.25
CA VAL A 412 -3.58 -1.37 17.66
C VAL A 412 -4.61 -1.57 16.57
N LEU A 413 -5.51 -0.61 16.38
CA LEU A 413 -6.43 -0.55 15.26
C LEU A 413 -6.33 0.84 14.63
N ASP A 414 -5.97 0.89 13.35
CA ASP A 414 -6.03 2.11 12.57
C ASP A 414 -7.21 2.05 11.58
N ALA A 415 -7.94 3.15 11.47
CA ALA A 415 -8.95 3.39 10.46
C ALA A 415 -8.55 4.61 9.64
N ILE A 416 -8.37 4.43 8.34
CA ILE A 416 -7.88 5.44 7.40
C ILE A 416 -8.96 5.62 6.34
N PHE A 417 -9.38 6.86 6.13
CA PHE A 417 -10.34 7.25 5.11
C PHE A 417 -9.68 8.31 4.24
N GLN A 418 -9.50 7.98 2.97
CA GLN A 418 -8.97 8.89 1.99
C GLN A 418 -10.04 9.20 0.95
N PHE A 419 -10.21 10.48 0.65
CA PHE A 419 -10.90 10.94 -0.54
C PHE A 419 -9.92 11.76 -1.37
N SER A 420 -9.88 11.56 -2.68
CA SER A 420 -9.13 12.42 -3.57
C SER A 420 -9.91 12.68 -4.83
N ASP A 421 -9.89 13.95 -5.25
CA ASP A 421 -10.39 14.41 -6.51
C ASP A 421 -9.32 15.24 -7.22
N ASN A 422 -8.79 14.69 -8.31
CA ASN A 422 -7.69 15.31 -9.04
C ASN A 422 -8.15 16.30 -10.12
N ASN A 423 -9.46 16.44 -10.36
CA ASN A 423 -10.01 17.21 -11.48
C ASN A 423 -11.13 18.19 -11.06
N SER A 424 -11.39 18.37 -9.76
CA SER A 424 -12.43 19.28 -9.26
C SER A 424 -12.08 20.75 -9.51
N TYR A 425 -13.08 21.56 -9.88
CA TYR A 425 -12.92 23.00 -10.12
C TYR A 425 -13.20 23.87 -8.87
N GLY A 426 -13.35 23.23 -7.71
CA GLY A 426 -13.50 23.89 -6.41
C GLY A 426 -14.93 23.98 -5.90
N GLU A 427 -15.93 24.08 -6.79
CA GLU A 427 -17.35 24.15 -6.41
C GLU A 427 -17.88 22.80 -5.94
N GLU A 428 -17.47 21.68 -6.56
CA GLU A 428 -17.91 20.34 -6.16
C GLU A 428 -17.30 19.91 -4.82
N LEU A 429 -16.17 20.53 -4.45
CA LEU A 429 -15.56 20.39 -3.14
C LEU A 429 -16.29 21.18 -2.06
N HIS A 430 -17.10 22.19 -2.39
CA HIS A 430 -17.95 22.83 -1.40
C HIS A 430 -18.99 21.81 -0.88
N GLU A 431 -19.68 21.09 -1.77
CA GLU A 431 -20.62 20.03 -1.40
C GLU A 431 -19.93 18.88 -0.63
N LEU A 432 -18.74 18.45 -1.06
CA LEU A 432 -17.95 17.43 -0.37
C LEU A 432 -17.37 17.92 0.96
N SER A 433 -16.99 19.20 1.05
CA SER A 433 -16.57 19.84 2.28
C SER A 433 -17.74 20.00 3.23
N GLU A 434 -18.97 20.23 2.77
CA GLU A 434 -20.17 20.19 3.59
C GLU A 434 -20.47 18.76 4.04
N GLU A 435 -20.32 17.75 3.18
CA GLU A 435 -20.44 16.33 3.58
C GLU A 435 -19.37 15.94 4.60
N LEU A 436 -18.13 16.41 4.45
CA LEU A 436 -17.02 16.18 5.37
C LEU A 436 -17.12 17.05 6.62
N GLN A 437 -17.69 18.24 6.55
CA GLN A 437 -17.98 19.12 7.67
C GLN A 437 -19.14 18.53 8.47
N ASN A 438 -20.15 17.98 7.80
CA ASN A 438 -21.20 17.20 8.42
C ASN A 438 -20.62 15.92 9.02
N ALA A 439 -19.74 15.19 8.33
CA ALA A 439 -19.09 14.00 8.86
C ALA A 439 -18.13 14.30 10.02
N SER A 440 -17.44 15.45 10.00
CA SER A 440 -16.54 15.92 11.05
C SER A 440 -17.29 16.48 12.23
N GLN A 441 -18.35 17.28 12.06
CA GLN A 441 -19.29 17.65 13.13
C GLN A 441 -19.91 16.39 13.75
N PHE A 442 -20.24 15.40 12.91
CA PHE A 442 -20.75 14.11 13.35
C PHE A 442 -19.70 13.30 14.12
N LEU A 443 -18.43 13.34 13.73
CA LEU A 443 -17.30 12.69 14.40
C LEU A 443 -16.65 13.58 15.49
N ARG A 444 -17.22 14.77 15.76
CA ARG A 444 -16.67 15.85 16.63
C ARG A 444 -15.21 16.22 16.32
N LEU A 445 -14.85 16.21 15.05
CA LEU A 445 -13.52 16.56 14.56
C LEU A 445 -13.45 18.07 14.29
N PRO A 446 -12.41 18.77 14.76
CA PRO A 446 -12.18 20.16 14.40
C PRO A 446 -11.60 20.24 12.97
N VAL A 447 -12.42 19.99 11.96
CA VAL A 447 -12.05 20.26 10.56
C VAL A 447 -12.55 21.66 10.21
N LYS A 448 -11.60 22.60 10.07
CA LYS A 448 -11.92 23.98 9.67
C LYS A 448 -11.85 24.09 8.15
N PHE A 449 -13.01 24.19 7.52
CA PHE A 449 -13.13 24.57 6.12
C PHE A 449 -13.45 26.06 6.03
N ASP A 450 -12.73 26.78 5.17
CA ASP A 450 -13.16 28.08 4.66
C ASP A 450 -14.09 27.83 3.46
N PRO A 451 -15.41 28.08 3.60
CA PRO A 451 -16.40 27.78 2.56
C PRO A 451 -16.30 28.71 1.34
N GLU A 452 -15.62 29.85 1.47
CA GLU A 452 -15.47 30.82 0.37
C GLU A 452 -14.19 30.57 -0.44
N LYS A 453 -13.37 29.61 -0.02
CA LYS A 453 -12.07 29.30 -0.61
C LYS A 453 -12.20 28.19 -1.67
N ASN A 454 -11.74 28.46 -2.89
CA ASN A 454 -11.55 27.43 -3.91
C ASN A 454 -10.25 26.66 -3.61
N TYR A 455 -10.33 25.36 -3.35
CA TYR A 455 -9.18 24.51 -2.99
C TYR A 455 -8.52 23.78 -4.17
N GLY A 456 -9.05 23.91 -5.40
CA GLY A 456 -8.54 23.20 -6.58
C GLY A 456 -8.61 21.67 -6.44
N PRO A 457 -7.78 20.89 -7.16
CA PRO A 457 -7.62 19.45 -6.94
C PRO A 457 -7.29 19.16 -5.48
N THR A 458 -8.11 18.36 -4.82
CA THR A 458 -8.05 18.21 -3.37
C THR A 458 -8.05 16.76 -2.94
N SER A 459 -7.21 16.45 -1.96
CA SER A 459 -7.26 15.19 -1.22
C SER A 459 -7.49 15.45 0.26
N VAL A 460 -8.34 14.61 0.84
CA VAL A 460 -8.69 14.57 2.26
C VAL A 460 -8.25 13.23 2.78
N ASP A 461 -7.40 13.23 3.81
CA ASP A 461 -7.02 12.03 4.55
C ASP A 461 -7.48 12.19 6.00
N VAL A 462 -8.12 11.15 6.52
CA VAL A 462 -8.52 11.04 7.91
C VAL A 462 -8.03 9.71 8.46
N ARG A 463 -7.17 9.77 9.46
CA ARG A 463 -6.66 8.61 10.19
C ARG A 463 -7.08 8.67 11.65
N ILE A 464 -7.60 7.55 12.15
CA ILE A 464 -7.94 7.34 13.54
C ILE A 464 -7.18 6.12 14.04
N ARG A 465 -6.37 6.30 15.08
CA ARG A 465 -5.62 5.23 15.73
C ARG A 465 -6.17 4.97 17.13
N PHE A 466 -6.61 3.74 17.37
CA PHE A 466 -6.95 3.23 18.68
C PHE A 466 -5.76 2.46 19.25
N PHE A 467 -5.20 2.97 20.33
CA PHE A 467 -4.13 2.28 21.07
C PHE A 467 -4.69 1.13 21.91
N PRO A 468 -3.84 0.19 22.37
CA PRO A 468 -4.28 -0.95 23.17
C PRO A 468 -5.12 -0.57 24.40
N GLN A 469 -4.80 0.54 25.05
CA GLN A 469 -5.56 1.02 26.22
C GLN A 469 -7.01 1.42 25.85
N ALA A 470 -7.19 2.12 24.73
CA ALA A 470 -8.52 2.50 24.24
C ALA A 470 -9.35 1.27 23.87
N LEU A 471 -8.74 0.32 23.13
CA LEU A 471 -9.42 -0.91 22.76
C LEU A 471 -9.77 -1.78 23.97
N LYS A 472 -8.90 -1.83 24.98
CA LYS A 472 -9.19 -2.50 26.24
C LYS A 472 -10.41 -1.89 26.92
N TYR A 473 -10.50 -0.57 27.03
CA TYR A 473 -11.66 0.11 27.59
C TYR A 473 -12.95 -0.20 26.82
N ILE A 474 -12.92 -0.09 25.49
CA ILE A 474 -14.05 -0.44 24.61
C ILE A 474 -14.50 -1.90 24.84
N LEU A 475 -13.54 -2.83 24.94
CA LEU A 475 -13.81 -4.24 25.14
C LEU A 475 -14.34 -4.57 26.54
N GLU A 476 -14.00 -3.77 27.55
CA GLU A 476 -14.44 -3.93 28.94
C GLU A 476 -15.71 -3.11 29.27
N SER A 477 -16.16 -2.25 28.35
CA SER A 477 -17.35 -1.41 28.50
C SER A 477 -18.61 -2.25 28.73
N SER A 478 -19.43 -1.81 29.67
CA SER A 478 -20.71 -2.42 29.97
C SER A 478 -21.70 -2.24 28.81
N ASN A 479 -22.75 -3.07 28.80
CA ASN A 479 -23.80 -2.98 27.78
C ASN A 479 -24.47 -1.59 27.79
N ASP A 480 -24.71 -1.03 28.97
CA ASP A 480 -25.39 0.25 29.12
C ASP A 480 -24.51 1.41 28.63
N GLU A 481 -23.19 1.37 28.87
CA GLU A 481 -22.24 2.33 28.28
C GLU A 481 -22.21 2.25 26.76
N ILE A 482 -22.17 1.04 26.18
CA ILE A 482 -22.22 0.86 24.72
C ILE A 482 -23.50 1.46 24.15
N TRP A 483 -24.65 1.24 24.79
CA TRP A 483 -25.91 1.81 24.34
C TRP A 483 -25.99 3.32 24.49
N ALA A 484 -25.44 3.89 25.56
CA ALA A 484 -25.35 5.34 25.73
C ALA A 484 -24.46 5.96 24.64
N SER A 485 -23.29 5.36 24.37
CA SER A 485 -22.40 5.79 23.29
C SER A 485 -23.02 5.61 21.90
N LEU A 486 -23.82 4.57 21.67
CA LEU A 486 -24.61 4.42 20.43
C LEU A 486 -25.65 5.53 20.29
N GLY A 487 -26.32 5.90 21.38
CA GLY A 487 -27.27 7.01 21.42
C GLY A 487 -26.60 8.34 21.07
N SER A 488 -25.39 8.58 21.59
CA SER A 488 -24.56 9.74 21.24
C SER A 488 -24.14 9.69 19.77
N ALA A 489 -23.65 8.55 19.31
CA ALA A 489 -23.15 8.34 17.95
C ALA A 489 -24.24 8.42 16.87
N VAL A 490 -25.52 8.23 17.18
CA VAL A 490 -26.63 8.49 16.24
C VAL A 490 -27.21 9.91 16.36
N GLY A 491 -26.73 10.71 17.32
CA GLY A 491 -27.14 12.10 17.53
C GLY A 491 -28.42 12.28 18.35
N LEU A 492 -28.67 11.42 19.35
CA LEU A 492 -29.81 11.65 20.25
C LEU A 492 -29.58 12.86 21.16
N PRO A 493 -30.62 13.68 21.42
CA PRO A 493 -30.53 14.79 22.37
C PRO A 493 -30.20 14.34 23.81
N ASP A 494 -30.70 13.16 24.20
CA ASP A 494 -30.37 12.50 25.46
C ASP A 494 -29.84 11.08 25.17
N PRO A 495 -28.50 10.92 25.01
CA PRO A 495 -27.87 9.63 24.80
C PRO A 495 -28.09 8.64 25.95
N MET A 496 -28.23 9.14 27.19
CA MET A 496 -28.37 8.30 28.39
C MET A 496 -29.72 7.58 28.44
N MET A 497 -30.73 8.10 27.73
CA MET A 497 -31.98 7.38 27.51
C MET A 497 -31.74 5.98 26.94
N TRP A 498 -30.74 5.82 26.06
CA TRP A 498 -30.40 4.51 25.54
C TRP A 498 -29.54 3.69 26.50
N GLY A 499 -28.79 4.30 27.41
CA GLY A 499 -28.12 3.55 28.49
C GLY A 499 -29.10 2.79 29.39
N ASN A 500 -30.32 3.31 29.59
CA ASN A 500 -31.33 2.67 30.44
C ASN A 500 -32.22 1.67 29.65
N GLN A 501 -32.21 0.39 30.05
CA GLN A 501 -32.99 -0.66 29.38
C GLN A 501 -34.51 -0.38 29.31
N ASN A 502 -35.11 0.17 30.37
CA ASN A 502 -36.55 0.46 30.40
C ASN A 502 -36.90 1.63 29.47
N ALA A 503 -36.05 2.66 29.44
CA ALA A 503 -36.22 3.80 28.54
C ALA A 503 -36.02 3.39 27.08
N ARG A 504 -35.05 2.52 26.78
CA ARG A 504 -34.92 1.89 25.44
C ARG A 504 -36.13 1.10 25.03
N TRP A 505 -36.70 0.30 25.92
CA TRP A 505 -37.89 -0.50 25.60
C TRP A 505 -39.10 0.40 25.33
N LYS A 506 -39.25 1.50 26.07
CA LYS A 506 -40.26 2.54 25.80
C LYS A 506 -40.03 3.23 24.45
N PHE A 507 -38.79 3.55 24.11
CA PHE A 507 -38.44 4.10 22.79
C PHE A 507 -38.82 3.11 21.68
N ARG A 508 -38.43 1.84 21.82
CA ARG A 508 -38.76 0.78 20.86
C ARG A 508 -40.27 0.60 20.72
N SER A 509 -41.00 0.41 21.81
CA SER A 509 -42.47 0.23 21.76
C SER A 509 -43.18 1.44 21.14
N LYS A 510 -42.75 2.66 21.42
CA LYS A 510 -43.35 3.85 20.79
C LYS A 510 -43.32 3.83 19.26
N TYR A 511 -42.24 3.31 18.67
CA TYR A 511 -42.05 3.35 17.21
C TYR A 511 -42.38 2.03 16.51
N PHE A 512 -42.24 0.88 17.19
CA PHE A 512 -42.50 -0.46 16.64
C PHE A 512 -43.93 -0.99 16.89
N SER A 513 -44.79 -0.28 17.63
CA SER A 513 -46.12 -0.80 18.07
C SER A 513 -47.32 -0.33 17.26
N ASN A 514 -47.15 0.06 15.99
CA ASN A 514 -48.30 0.24 15.09
C ASN A 514 -48.43 -0.95 14.14
N ASP A 515 -49.13 -2.00 14.61
CA ASP A 515 -49.77 -3.05 13.81
C ASP A 515 -50.92 -2.47 12.97
N ASN A 516 -50.63 -1.52 12.08
CA ASN A 516 -51.56 -1.21 10.99
C ASN A 516 -50.92 -1.65 9.67
N ASP A 517 -51.45 -2.78 9.21
CA ASP A 517 -51.31 -3.34 7.88
C ASP A 517 -51.23 -2.26 6.79
N ASN A 518 -50.21 -2.39 5.95
CA ASN A 518 -49.80 -1.50 4.85
C ASN A 518 -48.86 -0.35 5.23
N SER A 519 -47.55 -0.61 5.18
CA SER A 519 -46.68 0.02 4.17
C SER A 519 -45.21 -0.38 4.35
N ASN A 520 -44.49 -0.44 3.23
CA ASN A 520 -43.03 -0.61 3.14
C ASN A 520 -42.20 0.54 3.77
N ASN A 521 -42.73 1.27 4.76
CA ASN A 521 -42.13 2.49 5.29
C ASN A 521 -41.87 2.37 6.81
N SER A 522 -40.82 1.66 7.19
CA SER A 522 -40.27 1.80 8.55
C SER A 522 -39.85 3.25 8.80
N THR A 523 -40.20 3.77 9.97
CA THR A 523 -39.88 5.11 10.43
C THR A 523 -38.35 5.31 10.48
N LYS A 524 -37.90 6.57 10.43
CA LYS A 524 -36.47 6.90 10.51
C LYS A 524 -35.88 6.40 11.83
N GLU A 525 -36.66 6.50 12.90
CA GLU A 525 -36.35 6.10 14.28
C GLU A 525 -36.22 4.58 14.41
N GLU A 526 -37.11 3.78 13.81
CA GLU A 526 -36.98 2.31 13.76
C GLU A 526 -35.69 1.90 13.03
N LYS A 527 -35.44 2.47 11.85
CA LYS A 527 -34.20 2.20 11.09
C LYS A 527 -32.94 2.60 11.84
N LEU A 528 -32.99 3.62 12.69
CA LEU A 528 -31.87 4.03 13.55
C LEU A 528 -31.67 3.03 14.68
N TYR A 529 -32.75 2.65 15.37
CA TYR A 529 -32.70 1.67 16.46
C TYR A 529 -32.20 0.30 15.96
N ASP A 530 -32.70 -0.19 14.82
CA ASP A 530 -32.27 -1.46 14.24
C ASP A 530 -30.78 -1.46 13.89
N ARG A 531 -30.28 -0.37 13.31
CA ARG A 531 -28.84 -0.21 13.05
C ARG A 531 -28.02 -0.20 14.33
N ALA A 532 -28.47 0.49 15.38
CA ALA A 532 -27.79 0.51 16.67
C ALA A 532 -27.81 -0.87 17.34
N ASN A 533 -28.92 -1.59 17.25
CA ASN A 533 -29.07 -2.95 17.76
C ASN A 533 -28.14 -3.95 17.05
N ASP A 534 -28.01 -3.84 15.72
CA ASP A 534 -27.03 -4.63 14.96
C ASP A 534 -25.59 -4.36 15.45
N VAL A 535 -25.22 -3.10 15.62
CA VAL A 535 -23.88 -2.71 16.10
C VAL A 535 -23.65 -3.17 17.54
N GLN A 536 -24.63 -3.08 18.43
CA GLN A 536 -24.49 -3.59 19.79
C GLN A 536 -24.29 -5.11 19.81
N ARG A 537 -24.98 -5.85 18.95
CA ARG A 537 -24.76 -7.30 18.81
C ARG A 537 -23.34 -7.59 18.35
N TRP A 538 -22.77 -6.78 17.45
CA TRP A 538 -21.38 -6.91 17.02
C TRP A 538 -20.41 -6.67 18.18
N PHE A 539 -20.60 -5.63 18.99
CA PHE A 539 -19.80 -5.44 20.22
C PHE A 539 -19.90 -6.65 21.15
N SER A 540 -21.11 -7.15 21.39
CA SER A 540 -21.33 -8.33 22.24
C SER A 540 -20.61 -9.58 21.70
N GLU A 541 -20.59 -9.78 20.39
CA GLU A 541 -19.87 -10.89 19.76
C GLU A 541 -18.35 -10.73 19.89
N ILE A 542 -17.82 -9.51 19.71
CA ILE A 542 -16.41 -9.20 19.88
C ILE A 542 -15.97 -9.39 21.35
N GLN A 543 -16.74 -8.88 22.32
CA GLN A 543 -16.40 -8.95 23.74
C GLN A 543 -16.38 -10.39 24.29
N LYS A 544 -17.24 -11.27 23.74
CA LYS A 544 -17.29 -12.70 24.09
C LYS A 544 -16.05 -13.45 23.62
N GLU A 545 -15.49 -13.07 22.48
CA GLU A 545 -14.27 -13.68 21.97
C GLU A 545 -13.10 -13.38 22.92
N GLN A 546 -12.28 -14.39 23.20
CA GLN A 546 -11.16 -14.28 24.15
C GLN A 546 -9.83 -14.18 23.43
N ASN A 547 -9.75 -14.72 22.21
CA ASN A 547 -8.54 -14.70 21.41
C ASN A 547 -8.38 -13.32 20.73
N PRO A 548 -7.31 -12.55 21.02
CA PRO A 548 -7.10 -11.22 20.47
C PRO A 548 -7.12 -11.19 18.93
N SER A 549 -6.57 -12.21 18.28
CA SER A 549 -6.55 -12.32 16.82
C SER A 549 -7.95 -12.48 16.24
N LYS A 550 -8.80 -13.29 16.87
CA LYS A 550 -10.21 -13.43 16.47
C LYS A 550 -11.02 -12.17 16.78
N GLN A 551 -10.78 -11.53 17.92
CA GLN A 551 -11.39 -10.24 18.25
C GLN A 551 -11.08 -9.19 17.18
N ALA A 552 -9.82 -9.03 16.81
CA ALA A 552 -9.37 -8.10 15.79
C ALA A 552 -9.97 -8.42 14.40
N LYS A 553 -10.03 -9.71 14.01
CA LYS A 553 -10.72 -10.14 12.77
C LYS A 553 -12.21 -9.77 12.78
N LEU A 554 -12.89 -9.85 13.92
CA LEU A 554 -14.28 -9.42 14.06
C LEU A 554 -14.42 -7.89 13.96
N PHE A 555 -13.52 -7.12 14.58
CA PHE A 555 -13.49 -5.66 14.42
C PHE A 555 -13.41 -5.26 12.95
N LEU A 556 -12.39 -5.76 12.22
CA LEU A 556 -12.23 -5.42 10.79
C LEU A 556 -13.45 -5.83 9.96
N LYS A 557 -13.98 -7.04 10.19
CA LYS A 557 -15.18 -7.54 9.52
C LYS A 557 -16.39 -6.62 9.69
N TYR A 558 -16.60 -6.09 10.90
CA TYR A 558 -17.77 -5.26 11.22
C TYR A 558 -17.59 -3.79 10.84
N LEU A 559 -16.38 -3.24 10.97
CA LEU A 559 -16.06 -1.88 10.51
C LEU A 559 -16.27 -1.71 9.00
N ARG A 560 -16.12 -2.79 8.22
CA ARG A 560 -16.36 -2.78 6.77
C ARG A 560 -17.84 -2.79 6.37
N LYS A 561 -18.79 -2.88 7.30
CA LYS A 561 -20.22 -3.01 6.98
C LYS A 561 -20.91 -1.67 6.67
N GLY A 562 -20.33 -0.90 5.74
CA GLY A 562 -20.89 0.36 5.24
C GLY A 562 -21.31 1.32 6.36
N SER A 563 -22.54 1.83 6.29
CA SER A 563 -23.08 2.80 7.27
C SER A 563 -23.14 2.27 8.71
N ARG A 564 -23.32 0.96 8.92
CA ARG A 564 -23.29 0.34 10.25
C ARG A 564 -21.87 0.24 10.80
N GLY A 565 -20.91 -0.07 9.93
CA GLY A 565 -19.48 -0.08 10.30
C GLY A 565 -19.00 1.31 10.71
N LEU A 566 -19.44 2.34 10.00
CA LEU A 566 -19.18 3.74 10.38
C LEU A 566 -19.82 4.07 11.75
N LEU A 567 -21.07 3.64 12.00
CA LEU A 567 -21.72 3.82 13.30
C LEU A 567 -20.96 3.10 14.43
N MET A 568 -20.44 1.90 14.18
CA MET A 568 -19.59 1.19 15.12
C MET A 568 -18.31 1.98 15.42
N LEU A 569 -17.62 2.48 14.40
CA LEU A 569 -16.42 3.32 14.58
C LEU A 569 -16.70 4.57 15.43
N LYS A 570 -17.82 5.26 15.16
CA LYS A 570 -18.28 6.41 15.94
C LYS A 570 -18.51 6.06 17.40
N THR A 571 -19.17 4.94 17.65
CA THR A 571 -19.39 4.42 19.00
C THR A 571 -18.07 4.12 19.70
N MET A 572 -17.07 3.57 18.99
CA MET A 572 -15.73 3.33 19.55
C MET A 572 -15.03 4.63 19.95
N VAL A 573 -15.13 5.69 19.13
CA VAL A 573 -14.58 7.01 19.47
C VAL A 573 -15.23 7.58 20.73
N GLU A 574 -16.56 7.51 20.83
CA GLU A 574 -17.31 7.97 22.01
C GLU A 574 -16.97 7.17 23.27
N LEU A 575 -16.75 5.85 23.15
CA LEU A 575 -16.35 5.01 24.26
C LEU A 575 -14.91 5.29 24.71
N ALA A 576 -13.95 5.33 23.78
CA ALA A 576 -12.55 5.55 24.14
C ALA A 576 -12.28 6.94 24.73
N GLY A 577 -13.05 7.94 24.33
CA GLY A 577 -12.77 9.33 24.59
C GLY A 577 -11.61 9.85 23.72
N GLN A 578 -11.58 11.17 23.51
CA GLN A 578 -10.60 11.81 22.61
C GLN A 578 -9.15 11.69 23.13
N ASP A 579 -8.95 11.56 24.44
CA ASP A 579 -7.62 11.50 25.07
C ASP A 579 -6.88 10.17 24.85
N SER A 580 -7.59 9.12 24.45
CA SER A 580 -7.03 7.76 24.31
C SER A 580 -6.79 7.32 22.86
N ILE A 581 -7.10 8.20 21.90
CA ILE A 581 -6.97 7.94 20.46
C ILE A 581 -6.10 9.01 19.82
N VAL A 582 -5.39 8.66 18.75
CA VAL A 582 -4.77 9.66 17.89
C VAL A 582 -5.67 9.89 16.69
N PHE A 583 -5.98 11.15 16.46
CA PHE A 583 -6.70 11.60 15.28
C PHE A 583 -5.77 12.46 14.44
N GLU A 584 -5.65 12.13 13.17
CA GLU A 584 -4.87 12.86 12.19
C GLU A 584 -5.79 13.15 10.99
N GLY A 585 -5.84 14.40 10.57
CA GLY A 585 -6.62 14.81 9.41
C GLY A 585 -5.78 15.76 8.57
N SER A 586 -5.70 15.52 7.26
CA SER A 586 -5.03 16.40 6.32
C SER A 586 -5.96 16.76 5.16
N LEU A 587 -5.85 18.01 4.73
CA LEU A 587 -6.46 18.54 3.52
C LEU A 587 -5.33 19.07 2.67
N ILE A 588 -5.13 18.49 1.49
CA ILE A 588 -4.13 18.92 0.53
C ILE A 588 -4.89 19.42 -0.68
N GLY A 589 -4.92 20.75 -0.86
CA GLY A 589 -5.39 21.38 -2.09
C GLY A 589 -4.19 21.87 -2.89
N ASN A 590 -4.13 21.55 -4.18
CA ASN A 590 -3.18 22.19 -5.10
C ASN A 590 -3.79 23.53 -5.52
N PHE A 591 -3.23 24.63 -4.99
CA PHE A 591 -3.59 26.01 -5.36
C PHE A 591 -2.97 26.41 -6.68
#